data_AF-A0A4W5ME36-F1
#
_entry.id   AF-A0A4W5ME36-F1
#
_cell.length_a   1.000
_cell.length_b   1.000
_cell.length_c   1.000
_cell.angle_alpha   90.00
_cell.angle_beta   90.00
_cell.angle_gamma   90.00
#
_symmetry.space_group_name_H-M   'P 1'
#
loop_
_entity.id
_entity.type
_entity.pdbx_description
1 polymer ?
#
loop_
_entity_poly.entity_id
_entity_poly.type
_entity_poly.pdbx_seq_one_letter_code
_entity_poly.pdbx_strand_id
1 'polypeptide(L)'
;MEMVSFPSKAYGQFYEYDSYVILYTNKIRNSFTYDLHYWLGKATSHDEQGAAAIYTTMMDEHLGGMAVQHREDQGYESDTFRGYF
;
A
#
# COMPACT_ATOMS: atom_id res chain seq x y z
N MET A 1 14.59 -2.01 -8.71
CA MET A 1 13.51 -1.04 -8.51
C MET A 1 13.68 -0.47 -7.12
N GLU A 2 13.46 0.83 -6.93
CA GLU A 2 13.67 1.51 -5.63
C GLU A 2 12.35 2.12 -5.17
N MET A 3 12.00 1.90 -3.91
CA MET A 3 10.82 2.50 -3.29
C MET A 3 11.14 3.94 -2.86
N VAL A 4 10.35 4.89 -3.33
CA VAL A 4 10.50 6.32 -3.02
C VAL A 4 9.35 6.78 -2.13
N SER A 5 9.66 7.63 -1.15
CA SER A 5 8.63 8.22 -0.29
C SER A 5 7.71 9.14 -1.09
N PHE A 6 6.40 8.94 -0.99
CA PHE A 6 5.43 9.79 -1.66
C PHE A 6 5.14 11.06 -0.82
N PRO A 7 4.99 12.25 -1.43
CA PRO A 7 4.71 13.47 -0.68
C PRO A 7 3.37 13.40 0.05
N SER A 8 3.34 13.73 1.35
CA SER A 8 2.12 13.68 2.17
C SER A 8 0.98 14.56 1.65
N LYS A 9 1.30 15.68 0.99
CA LYS A 9 0.30 16.56 0.36
C LYS A 9 -0.38 15.96 -0.88
N ALA A 10 0.20 14.91 -1.44
CA ALA A 10 -0.30 14.24 -2.64
C ALA A 10 -1.03 12.92 -2.31
N TYR A 11 -1.14 12.54 -1.03
CA TYR A 11 -1.84 11.32 -0.63
C TYR A 11 -3.27 11.27 -1.23
N GLY A 12 -3.62 10.11 -1.79
CA GLY A 12 -4.86 9.91 -2.56
C GLY A 12 -4.75 10.23 -4.05
N GLN A 13 -3.63 10.80 -4.51
CA GLN A 13 -3.33 10.99 -5.93
C GLN A 13 -2.39 9.88 -6.41
N PHE A 14 -2.92 8.97 -7.22
CA PHE A 14 -2.19 7.84 -7.76
C PHE A 14 -2.07 7.95 -9.29
N TYR A 15 -0.89 7.67 -9.83
CA TYR A 15 -0.65 7.60 -11.27
C TYR A 15 -0.89 6.18 -11.79
N GLU A 16 -1.63 6.04 -12.88
CA GLU A 16 -2.03 4.75 -13.44
C GLU A 16 -0.87 3.86 -13.94
N TYR A 17 0.28 4.46 -14.18
CA TYR A 17 1.49 3.79 -14.66
C TYR A 17 2.40 3.33 -13.52
N ASP A 18 2.07 3.65 -12.27
CA ASP A 18 2.89 3.33 -11.10
C ASP A 18 2.19 2.33 -10.18
N SER A 19 2.97 1.75 -9.27
CA SER A 19 2.48 0.97 -8.13
C SER A 19 2.88 1.63 -6.82
N TYR A 20 1.99 1.59 -5.83
CA TYR A 20 2.16 2.28 -4.55
C TYR A 20 2.02 1.29 -3.40
N VAL A 21 2.78 1.50 -2.32
CA VAL A 21 2.59 0.79 -1.05
C VAL A 21 2.16 1.81 0.00
N ILE A 22 1.04 1.53 0.66
CA ILE A 22 0.39 2.39 1.64
C ILE A 22 0.33 1.62 2.96
N LEU A 23 0.91 2.20 4.02
CA LEU A 23 0.78 1.70 5.38
C LEU A 23 -0.21 2.56 6.14
N TYR A 24 -1.34 1.98 6.52
CA TYR A 24 -2.28 2.58 7.43
C TYR A 24 -2.06 2.03 8.85
N THR A 25 -1.80 2.93 9.80
CA THR A 25 -1.53 2.57 11.20
C THR A 25 -2.67 3.04 12.09
N ASN A 26 -3.37 2.08 12.67
CA ASN A 26 -4.46 2.31 13.61
C ASN A 26 -3.95 2.18 15.05
N LYS A 27 -4.25 3.16 15.90
CA LYS A 27 -3.97 3.06 17.33
C LYS A 27 -5.22 2.64 18.09
N ILE A 28 -5.20 1.44 18.67
CA ILE A 28 -6.29 0.91 19.49
C ILE A 28 -5.82 0.83 20.93
N ARG A 29 -6.28 1.76 21.78
CA ARG A 29 -5.85 1.89 23.19
C ARG A 29 -4.32 2.03 23.31
N ASN A 30 -3.63 0.94 23.65
CA ASN A 30 -2.20 0.87 23.88
C ASN A 30 -1.48 -0.04 22.87
N SER A 31 -2.17 -0.52 21.84
CA SER A 31 -1.62 -1.32 20.75
C SER A 31 -1.82 -0.64 19.40
N PHE A 32 -1.04 -1.06 18.42
CA PHE A 32 -1.18 -0.65 17.03
C PHE A 32 -1.65 -1.84 16.19
N THR A 33 -2.53 -1.56 15.23
CA THR A 33 -2.84 -2.50 14.14
C THR A 33 -2.40 -1.86 12.83
N TYR A 34 -1.98 -2.69 11.90
CA TYR A 34 -1.37 -2.26 10.65
C TYR A 34 -2.15 -2.87 9.48
N ASP A 35 -2.52 -2.02 8.54
CA ASP A 35 -3.09 -2.43 7.25
C ASP A 35 -2.12 -1.95 6.17
N LEU A 36 -1.60 -2.90 5.40
CA LEU A 36 -0.68 -2.65 4.30
C LEU A 36 -1.41 -2.87 2.99
N HIS A 37 -1.54 -1.83 2.19
CA HIS A 37 -2.16 -1.89 0.87
C HIS A 37 -1.10 -1.70 -0.19
N TYR A 38 -1.08 -2.57 -1.20
CA TYR A 38 -0.36 -2.28 -2.43
C TYR A 38 -1.36 -1.99 -3.54
N TRP A 39 -1.30 -0.76 -4.03
CA TRP A 39 -2.14 -0.29 -5.11
C TRP A 39 -1.42 -0.45 -6.45
N LEU A 40 -2.10 -1.07 -7.41
CA LEU A 40 -1.59 -1.40 -8.73
C LEU A 40 -2.30 -0.55 -9.77
N GLY A 41 -1.54 0.33 -10.42
CA GLY A 41 -2.01 1.10 -11.56
C GLY A 41 -2.41 0.19 -12.72
N LYS A 42 -3.44 0.57 -13.47
CA LYS A 42 -3.96 -0.21 -14.59
C LYS A 42 -2.92 -0.41 -15.71
N ALA A 43 -1.96 0.51 -15.82
CA ALA A 43 -0.91 0.52 -16.83
C ALA A 43 0.50 0.30 -16.25
N THR A 44 0.62 -0.03 -14.96
CA THR A 44 1.91 -0.35 -14.32
C THR A 44 2.46 -1.68 -14.85
N SER A 45 3.78 -1.79 -14.92
CA SER A 45 4.43 -2.97 -15.50
C SER A 45 4.39 -4.17 -14.55
N HIS A 46 4.52 -5.38 -15.10
CA HIS A 46 4.48 -6.61 -14.28
C HIS A 46 5.60 -6.65 -13.22
N ASP A 47 6.78 -6.12 -13.54
CA ASP A 47 7.89 -6.00 -12.58
C ASP A 47 7.61 -4.97 -11.47
N GLU A 48 6.90 -3.88 -11.76
CA GLU A 48 6.45 -2.92 -10.74
C GLU A 48 5.41 -3.52 -9.80
N GLN A 49 4.43 -4.25 -10.35
CA GLN A 49 3.45 -4.99 -9.54
C GLN A 49 4.14 -6.00 -8.62
N GLY A 50 5.11 -6.76 -9.17
CA GLY A 50 5.90 -7.71 -8.40
C GLY A 50 6.74 -7.03 -7.30
N ALA A 51 7.36 -5.89 -7.62
CA ALA A 51 8.12 -5.13 -6.65
C ALA A 51 7.24 -4.60 -5.51
N ALA A 52 6.05 -4.06 -5.81
CA ALA A 52 5.12 -3.58 -4.78
C ALA A 52 4.66 -4.70 -3.84
N ALA A 53 4.37 -5.89 -4.36
CA ALA A 53 4.02 -7.05 -3.56
C ALA A 53 5.19 -7.52 -2.65
N ILE A 54 6.42 -7.56 -3.20
CA ILE A 54 7.62 -7.91 -2.42
C ILE A 54 7.87 -6.88 -1.31
N TYR A 55 7.82 -5.58 -1.62
CA TYR A 55 8.01 -4.53 -0.62
C TYR A 55 6.94 -4.59 0.48
N THR A 56 5.70 -4.89 0.13
CA THR A 56 4.62 -5.08 1.10
C THR A 56 4.92 -6.24 2.06
N THR A 57 5.38 -7.37 1.52
CA THR A 57 5.78 -8.53 2.32
C THR A 57 6.95 -8.20 3.24
N MET A 58 7.99 -7.56 2.72
CA MET A 58 9.16 -7.15 3.53
C MET A 58 8.78 -6.15 4.64
N MET A 59 7.82 -5.26 4.37
CA MET A 59 7.33 -4.31 5.36
C MET A 59 6.52 -5.00 6.45
N ASP A 60 5.68 -5.97 6.11
CA ASP A 60 4.96 -6.80 7.09
C ASP A 60 5.93 -7.60 7.97
N GLU A 61 6.94 -8.24 7.38
CA GLU A 61 8.00 -8.93 8.12
C GLU A 61 8.70 -7.99 9.12
N HIS A 62 8.98 -6.75 8.70
CA HIS A 62 9.57 -5.72 9.58
C HIS A 62 8.63 -5.31 10.72
N LEU A 63 7.32 -5.33 10.49
CA LEU A 63 6.28 -5.08 11.50
C LEU A 63 5.98 -6.32 12.37
N GLY A 64 6.75 -7.40 12.21
CA GLY A 64 6.61 -8.63 12.98
C GLY A 64 5.53 -9.58 12.46
N GLY A 65 5.12 -9.46 11.20
CA GLY A 65 4.10 -10.31 10.58
C GLY A 65 2.69 -10.05 11.12
N MET A 66 2.44 -8.83 11.62
CA MET A 66 1.17 -8.45 12.24
C MET A 66 0.27 -7.63 11.33
N ALA A 67 0.76 -7.21 10.15
CA ALA A 67 -0.02 -6.38 9.25
C ALA A 67 -0.97 -7.23 8.41
N VAL A 68 -2.17 -6.70 8.15
CA VAL A 68 -3.06 -7.29 7.15
C VAL A 68 -2.65 -6.73 5.79
N GLN A 69 -2.30 -7.62 4.86
CA GLN A 69 -1.91 -7.22 3.50
C GLN A 69 -3.13 -7.22 2.57
N HIS A 70 -3.29 -6.14 1.81
CA HIS A 70 -4.41 -5.90 0.90
C HIS A 70 -3.89 -5.58 -0.49
N ARG A 71 -4.49 -6.22 -1.49
CA ARG A 71 -4.26 -5.89 -2.90
C ARG A 71 -5.33 -4.92 -3.35
N GLU A 72 -4.91 -3.79 -3.91
CA GLU A 72 -5.81 -2.78 -4.46
C GLU A 72 -5.53 -2.62 -5.96
N ASP A 73 -6.46 -3.00 -6.82
CA ASP A 73 -6.32 -2.77 -8.26
C ASP A 73 -7.05 -1.48 -8.66
N GLN A 74 -6.45 -0.66 -9.53
CA GLN A 74 -7.04 0.61 -9.95
C GLN A 74 -8.49 0.45 -10.46
N GLY A 75 -9.42 1.16 -9.82
CA GLY A 75 -10.85 1.12 -10.13
C GLY A 75 -11.64 -0.03 -9.47
N TYR A 76 -10.97 -0.88 -8.70
CA TYR A 76 -11.54 -1.99 -7.93
C TYR A 76 -11.06 -1.99 -6.48
N GLU A 77 -10.68 -0.82 -5.97
CA GLU A 77 -10.16 -0.67 -4.63
C GLU A 77 -11.23 -1.00 -3.57
N SER A 78 -10.80 -1.57 -2.46
CA SER A 78 -11.63 -1.88 -1.30
C SER A 78 -12.25 -0.62 -0.70
N ASP A 79 -13.44 -0.75 -0.11
CA ASP A 79 -14.10 0.35 0.59
C ASP A 79 -13.24 0.89 1.74
N THR A 80 -12.46 0.01 2.39
CA THR A 80 -11.50 0.38 3.43
C THR A 80 -10.42 1.31 2.88
N PHE A 81 -9.76 0.95 1.77
CA PHE A 81 -8.72 1.78 1.16
C PHE A 81 -9.27 3.13 0.70
N ARG A 82 -10.44 3.12 0.05
CA ARG A 82 -11.11 4.34 -0.41
C ARG A 82 -11.50 5.27 0.74
N GLY A 83 -11.75 4.74 1.93
CA GLY A 83 -12.10 5.53 3.11
C GLY A 83 -10.92 6.29 3.75
N TYR A 84 -9.68 6.08 3.28
CA TYR A 84 -8.50 6.77 3.83
C TYR A 84 -8.29 8.19 3.30
N PHE A 85 -8.92 8.53 2.17
CA PHE A 85 -8.69 9.78 1.43
C PHE A 85 -9.99 10.56 1.20
#